data_AF-A0A9K3LZ99-F1
#
_entry.id   AF-A0A9K3LZ99-F1
#
_cell.length_a   1.000
_cell.length_b   1.000
_cell.length_c   1.000
_cell.angle_alpha   90.00
_cell.angle_beta   90.00
_cell.angle_gamma   90.00
#
_symmetry.space_group_name_H-M   'P 1'
#
loop_
_entity.id
_entity.type
_entity.pdbx_description
1 polymer ?
#
loop_
_entity_poly.entity_id
_entity_poly.type
_entity_poly.pdbx_seq_one_letter_code
_entity_poly.pdbx_strand_id
1 'polypeptide(L)'
;MTSTAAAGTVESKSDENVYETTSSLNQYLMLHFPFSGSDEGIPNIYPHANAPKHGLMFPRRVAEAMLDLYIKVNPQSTSFSRALDIGCAVGGTSFKLAQRFERVDAFDNSENFIRVANQMKNMEPVSFQVPMEGDISETVVCQHDPDIDKKFTDRVEFFVGDACRMPEMMKPSANGAEPLLKSNSYDGIVLANLLCRLQDPISCLEALPGLLLDHGVILIVTPFTWLEEFTPRDKWLGGYYGETADAPLAFDNEEEKGTSHPKKRRKNECWSSDGLQKEMERLGFVNVSRAEMPLIIREHQRKYQYIISEVTGWKKRSEATRMIPR
;
A
#
# COMPACT_ATOMS: atom_id res chain seq x y z
N MET A 1 -35.73 -43.26 -29.68
CA MET A 1 -35.78 -41.90 -29.10
C MET A 1 -34.43 -41.64 -28.46
N THR A 2 -33.53 -41.02 -29.22
CA THR A 2 -32.20 -40.59 -28.79
C THR A 2 -32.33 -39.31 -27.99
N SER A 3 -32.10 -39.39 -26.68
CA SER A 3 -32.04 -38.21 -25.80
C SER A 3 -30.61 -37.70 -25.76
N THR A 4 -30.39 -36.57 -26.42
CA THR A 4 -29.18 -35.74 -26.33
C THR A 4 -29.17 -35.02 -24.98
N ALA A 5 -28.24 -35.38 -24.11
CA ALA A 5 -27.92 -34.61 -22.91
C ALA A 5 -27.19 -33.33 -23.32
N ALA A 6 -27.79 -32.18 -23.02
CA ALA A 6 -27.17 -30.89 -23.21
C ALA A 6 -25.97 -30.75 -22.26
N ALA A 7 -24.81 -30.45 -22.82
CA ALA A 7 -23.64 -30.05 -22.07
C ALA A 7 -23.95 -28.73 -21.36
N GLY A 8 -24.00 -28.76 -20.03
CA GLY A 8 -24.04 -27.57 -19.21
C GLY A 8 -22.75 -26.80 -19.41
N THR A 9 -22.88 -25.58 -19.92
CA THR A 9 -21.82 -24.57 -19.91
C THR A 9 -21.41 -24.33 -18.46
N VAL A 10 -20.15 -24.62 -18.14
CA VAL A 10 -19.51 -24.19 -16.90
C VAL A 10 -19.47 -22.66 -16.96
N GLU A 11 -20.37 -22.00 -16.24
CA GLU A 11 -20.25 -20.56 -15.98
C GLU A 11 -18.92 -20.33 -15.29
N SER A 12 -18.07 -19.51 -15.90
CA SER A 12 -16.86 -19.00 -15.29
C SER A 12 -17.27 -18.28 -14.01
N LYS A 13 -16.79 -18.75 -12.85
CA LYS A 13 -16.85 -17.96 -11.60
C LYS A 13 -16.32 -16.57 -11.93
N SER A 14 -17.16 -15.56 -11.74
CA SER A 14 -16.73 -14.17 -11.76
C SER A 14 -15.56 -14.02 -10.79
N ASP A 15 -14.48 -13.40 -11.25
CA ASP A 15 -13.39 -12.89 -10.40
C ASP A 15 -13.96 -11.81 -9.46
N GLU A 16 -14.64 -12.22 -8.39
CA GLU A 16 -15.09 -11.29 -7.36
C GLU A 16 -13.85 -10.71 -6.67
N ASN A 17 -13.66 -9.40 -6.80
CA ASN A 17 -12.61 -8.67 -6.11
C ASN A 17 -12.75 -8.91 -4.59
N VAL A 18 -11.79 -9.62 -4.00
CA VAL A 18 -11.82 -10.02 -2.58
C VAL A 18 -11.89 -8.82 -1.61
N TYR A 19 -11.53 -7.62 -2.08
CA TYR A 19 -11.64 -6.37 -1.32
C TYR A 19 -13.04 -5.75 -1.35
N GLU A 20 -13.94 -6.20 -2.21
CA GLU A 20 -15.33 -5.75 -2.24
C GLU A 20 -16.22 -6.39 -1.17
N THR A 21 -15.70 -7.38 -0.43
CA THR A 21 -16.47 -8.04 0.63
C THR A 21 -16.60 -7.16 1.88
N THR A 22 -17.72 -7.30 2.59
CA THR A 22 -17.93 -6.63 3.89
C THR A 22 -16.86 -7.02 4.91
N SER A 23 -16.38 -8.27 4.88
CA SER A 23 -15.31 -8.71 5.80
C SER A 23 -14.02 -7.93 5.56
N SER A 24 -13.59 -7.81 4.31
CA SER A 24 -12.40 -7.04 3.93
C SER A 24 -12.53 -5.58 4.34
N LEU A 25 -13.69 -4.95 4.11
CA LEU A 25 -13.95 -3.59 4.56
C LEU A 25 -13.79 -3.45 6.07
N ASN A 26 -14.44 -4.31 6.86
CA ASN A 26 -14.39 -4.22 8.32
C ASN A 26 -12.95 -4.42 8.85
N GLN A 27 -12.20 -5.34 8.25
CA GLN A 27 -10.79 -5.57 8.57
C GLN A 27 -9.92 -4.34 8.27
N TYR A 28 -10.12 -3.69 7.11
CA TYR A 28 -9.38 -2.49 6.74
C TYR A 28 -9.79 -1.26 7.55
N LEU A 29 -11.05 -1.15 7.99
CA LEU A 29 -11.47 -0.13 8.95
C LEU A 29 -10.73 -0.30 10.28
N MET A 30 -10.61 -1.54 10.80
CA MET A 30 -9.80 -1.80 12.00
C MET A 30 -8.31 -1.51 11.80
N LEU A 31 -7.75 -1.84 10.63
CA LEU A 31 -6.35 -1.56 10.32
C LEU A 31 -6.07 -0.06 10.24
N HIS A 32 -6.97 0.71 9.62
CA HIS A 32 -6.79 2.13 9.33
C HIS A 32 -7.20 3.07 10.45
N PHE A 33 -8.17 2.66 11.27
CA PHE A 33 -8.74 3.47 12.34
C PHE A 33 -8.62 2.73 13.67
N PRO A 34 -7.40 2.65 14.23
CA PRO A 34 -7.10 1.76 15.35
C PRO A 34 -7.78 2.14 16.67
N PHE A 35 -8.32 3.35 16.77
CA PHE A 35 -9.13 3.81 17.91
C PHE A 35 -10.61 3.43 17.79
N SER A 36 -11.08 2.96 16.63
CA SER A 36 -12.45 2.47 16.47
C SER A 36 -12.77 1.36 17.46
N GLY A 37 -13.96 1.38 18.06
CA GLY A 37 -14.35 0.45 19.11
C GLY A 37 -13.96 0.89 20.53
N SER A 38 -13.25 2.00 20.72
CA SER A 38 -12.80 2.44 22.05
C SER A 38 -13.98 2.78 22.98
N ASP A 39 -15.01 3.43 22.44
CA ASP A 39 -16.20 3.82 23.22
C ASP A 39 -17.07 2.60 23.56
N GLU A 40 -17.03 1.58 22.71
CA GLU A 40 -17.73 0.30 22.87
C GLU A 40 -16.93 -0.72 23.71
N GLY A 41 -15.72 -0.38 24.14
CA GLY A 41 -14.85 -1.28 24.89
C GLY A 41 -14.31 -2.46 24.06
N ILE A 42 -14.28 -2.31 22.74
CA ILE A 42 -13.78 -3.29 21.78
C ILE A 42 -12.36 -2.90 21.34
N PRO A 43 -11.30 -3.41 22.01
CA PRO A 43 -9.94 -3.01 21.68
C PRO A 43 -9.52 -3.55 20.32
N ASN A 44 -8.71 -2.80 19.58
CA ASN A 44 -8.20 -3.25 18.28
C ASN A 44 -7.47 -4.59 18.34
N ILE A 45 -6.71 -4.80 19.42
CA ILE A 45 -6.04 -6.06 19.74
C ILE A 45 -6.50 -6.57 21.09
N TYR A 46 -6.71 -7.88 21.20
CA TYR A 46 -7.05 -8.52 22.46
C TYR A 46 -5.94 -8.27 23.49
N PRO A 47 -6.26 -7.77 24.69
CA PRO A 47 -5.25 -7.41 25.67
C PRO A 47 -4.64 -8.66 26.31
N HIS A 48 -3.34 -8.88 26.09
CA HIS A 48 -2.54 -9.86 26.82
C HIS A 48 -1.07 -9.36 26.92
N ALA A 49 -0.28 -9.97 27.81
CA ALA A 49 1.07 -9.49 28.16
C ALA A 49 2.01 -9.31 26.95
N ASN A 50 1.86 -10.16 25.93
CA ASN A 50 2.69 -10.17 24.72
C ASN A 50 1.90 -9.73 23.48
N ALA A 51 0.84 -8.93 23.64
CA ALA A 51 0.09 -8.42 22.51
C ALA A 51 1.04 -7.60 21.61
N PRO A 52 1.14 -7.89 20.30
CA PRO A 52 2.06 -7.22 19.36
C PRO A 52 1.62 -5.78 19.04
N LYS A 53 1.49 -4.92 20.07
CA LYS A 53 0.99 -3.55 19.98
C LYS A 53 1.81 -2.66 19.03
N HIS A 54 3.08 -3.01 18.79
CA HIS A 54 3.94 -2.33 17.81
C HIS A 54 3.46 -2.49 16.35
N GLY A 55 2.58 -3.46 16.08
CA GLY A 55 1.92 -3.63 14.78
C GLY A 55 0.67 -2.74 14.58
N LEU A 56 0.19 -2.06 15.62
CA LEU A 56 -0.94 -1.12 15.52
C LEU A 56 -0.53 0.20 14.86
N MET A 57 -1.49 1.09 14.62
CA MET A 57 -1.24 2.42 14.03
C MET A 57 -0.49 2.35 12.68
N PHE A 58 -0.73 1.30 11.89
CA PHE A 58 0.06 1.07 10.67
C PHE A 58 -0.03 2.25 9.69
N PRO A 59 -1.22 2.75 9.32
CA PRO A 59 -1.30 3.89 8.38
C PRO A 59 -0.65 5.17 8.88
N ARG A 60 -0.71 5.43 10.20
CA ARG A 60 0.01 6.53 10.84
C ARG A 60 1.53 6.38 10.69
N ARG A 61 2.07 5.21 11.00
CA ARG A 61 3.51 4.93 10.89
C ARG A 61 4.00 4.99 9.44
N VAL A 62 3.17 4.59 8.47
CA VAL A 62 3.46 4.77 7.04
C VAL A 62 3.60 6.25 6.69
N ALA A 63 2.66 7.10 7.11
CA ALA A 63 2.72 8.53 6.85
C ALA A 63 3.91 9.19 7.56
N GLU A 64 4.21 8.81 8.81
CA GLU A 64 5.38 9.30 9.56
C GLU A 64 6.68 8.93 8.83
N ALA A 65 6.82 7.67 8.38
CA ALA A 65 7.97 7.22 7.60
C ALA A 65 8.12 7.98 6.27
N MET A 66 7.00 8.37 5.65
CA MET A 66 7.01 9.18 4.43
C MET A 66 7.54 10.60 4.68
N LEU A 67 7.12 11.22 5.78
CA LEU A 67 7.59 12.55 6.18
C LEU A 67 9.07 12.53 6.54
N ASP A 68 9.51 11.53 7.29
CA ASP A 68 10.91 11.34 7.67
C ASP A 68 11.79 11.14 6.42
N LEU A 69 11.33 10.32 5.47
CA LEU A 69 12.01 10.12 4.19
C LEU A 69 12.14 11.43 3.41
N TYR A 70 11.04 12.19 3.27
CA TYR A 70 11.05 13.45 2.54
C TYR A 70 12.00 14.47 3.18
N ILE A 71 11.97 14.63 4.50
CA ILE A 71 12.87 15.54 5.24
C ILE A 71 14.33 15.09 5.11
N LYS A 72 14.60 13.77 5.20
CA LYS A 72 15.95 13.22 5.02
C LYS A 72 16.53 13.54 3.64
N VAL A 73 15.71 13.44 2.59
CA VAL A 73 16.14 13.71 1.20
C VAL A 73 16.21 15.22 0.93
N ASN A 74 15.30 16.00 1.52
CA ASN A 74 15.13 17.43 1.28
C ASN A 74 15.25 18.24 2.59
N PRO A 75 16.42 18.26 3.26
CA PRO A 75 16.57 18.85 4.60
C PRO A 75 16.36 20.38 4.64
N GLN A 76 16.46 21.04 3.49
CA GLN A 76 16.22 22.48 3.36
C GLN A 76 14.78 22.80 2.94
N SER A 77 13.98 21.79 2.57
CA SER A 77 12.59 21.99 2.19
C SER A 77 11.73 22.18 3.43
N THR A 78 10.96 23.25 3.44
CA THR A 78 9.93 23.51 4.44
C THR A 78 8.52 23.30 3.88
N SER A 79 8.40 22.93 2.59
CA SER A 79 7.13 22.81 1.88
C SER A 79 6.79 21.34 1.56
N PHE A 80 5.50 21.03 1.77
CA PHE A 80 4.87 19.74 1.50
C PHE A 80 3.61 20.04 0.69
N SER A 81 3.72 20.15 -0.63
CA SER A 81 2.61 20.60 -1.47
C SER A 81 1.65 19.46 -1.77
N ARG A 82 2.13 18.35 -2.35
CA ARG A 82 1.23 17.29 -2.82
C ARG A 82 1.76 15.88 -2.58
N ALA A 83 0.93 15.05 -1.96
CA ALA A 83 1.18 13.61 -1.84
C ALA A 83 0.19 12.78 -2.67
N LEU A 84 0.61 11.59 -3.08
CA LEU A 84 -0.22 10.57 -3.70
C LEU A 84 -0.20 9.30 -2.84
N ASP A 85 -1.36 8.80 -2.46
CA ASP A 85 -1.55 7.55 -1.73
C ASP A 85 -2.20 6.51 -2.67
N ILE A 86 -1.39 5.58 -3.17
CA ILE A 86 -1.82 4.57 -4.15
C ILE A 86 -2.24 3.31 -3.38
N GLY A 87 -3.45 2.81 -3.64
CA GLY A 87 -4.05 1.73 -2.86
C GLY A 87 -4.41 2.19 -1.46
N CYS A 88 -5.07 3.35 -1.36
CA CYS A 88 -5.31 4.03 -0.09
C CYS A 88 -6.32 3.32 0.84
N ALA A 89 -7.02 2.30 0.32
CA ALA A 89 -8.15 1.65 0.95
C ALA A 89 -9.14 2.67 1.55
N VAL A 90 -9.34 2.64 2.87
CA VAL A 90 -10.27 3.53 3.58
C VAL A 90 -9.64 4.85 4.06
N GLY A 91 -8.41 5.16 3.64
CA GLY A 91 -7.84 6.52 3.71
C GLY A 91 -7.01 6.88 4.94
N GLY A 92 -6.83 5.97 5.91
CA GLY A 92 -6.05 6.23 7.14
C GLY A 92 -4.67 6.88 6.91
N THR A 93 -3.88 6.42 5.93
CA THR A 93 -2.57 7.02 5.60
C THR A 93 -2.76 8.40 4.98
N SER A 94 -3.72 8.54 4.07
CA SER A 94 -4.03 9.79 3.38
C SER A 94 -4.39 10.92 4.36
N PHE A 95 -5.21 10.63 5.38
CA PHE A 95 -5.57 11.60 6.40
C PHE A 95 -4.36 12.04 7.24
N LYS A 96 -3.46 11.11 7.56
CA LYS A 96 -2.23 11.44 8.31
C LYS A 96 -1.26 12.27 7.47
N LEU A 97 -1.09 11.95 6.19
CA LEU A 97 -0.29 12.75 5.25
C LEU A 97 -0.82 14.20 5.17
N ALA A 98 -2.14 14.39 5.15
CA ALA A 98 -2.79 15.68 5.05
C ALA A 98 -2.53 16.65 6.23
N GLN A 99 -1.99 16.16 7.36
CA GLN A 99 -1.52 17.05 8.44
C GLN A 99 -0.35 17.92 7.98
N ARG A 100 0.45 17.44 7.03
CA ARG A 100 1.65 18.13 6.55
C ARG A 100 1.50 18.54 5.08
N PHE A 101 1.01 17.64 4.23
CA PHE A 101 0.78 17.95 2.82
C PHE A 101 -0.42 18.87 2.63
N GLU A 102 -0.29 19.89 1.80
CA GLU A 102 -1.37 20.83 1.46
C GLU A 102 -2.51 20.14 0.68
N ARG A 103 -2.17 19.10 -0.09
CA ARG A 103 -3.11 18.27 -0.83
C ARG A 103 -2.65 16.81 -0.86
N VAL A 104 -3.59 15.90 -0.68
CA VAL A 104 -3.36 14.46 -0.86
C VAL A 104 -4.35 13.95 -1.90
N ASP A 105 -3.87 13.40 -2.99
CA ASP A 105 -4.71 12.60 -3.89
C ASP A 105 -4.56 11.13 -3.46
N ALA A 106 -5.67 10.40 -3.38
CA ALA A 106 -5.67 9.05 -2.85
C ALA A 106 -6.65 8.19 -3.63
N PHE A 107 -6.24 7.01 -4.06
CA PHE A 107 -7.13 6.13 -4.81
C PHE A 107 -6.94 4.66 -4.49
N ASP A 108 -7.99 3.91 -4.73
CA ASP A 108 -8.06 2.46 -4.59
C ASP A 108 -8.96 1.91 -5.71
N ASN A 109 -8.76 0.65 -6.08
CA ASN A 109 -9.60 0.00 -7.08
C ASN A 109 -10.98 -0.35 -6.50
N SER A 110 -11.11 -0.45 -5.17
CA SER A 110 -12.37 -0.78 -4.54
C SER A 110 -13.31 0.43 -4.41
N GLU A 111 -14.48 0.34 -5.04
CA GLU A 111 -15.52 1.36 -4.92
C GLU A 111 -16.04 1.44 -3.49
N ASN A 112 -16.18 0.29 -2.82
CA ASN A 112 -16.66 0.23 -1.44
C ASN A 112 -15.68 0.90 -0.47
N PHE A 113 -14.37 0.70 -0.65
CA PHE A 113 -13.35 1.40 0.16
C PHE A 113 -13.39 2.91 -0.07
N ILE A 114 -13.42 3.37 -1.31
CA ILE A 114 -13.47 4.80 -1.63
C ILE A 114 -14.76 5.46 -1.17
N ARG A 115 -15.89 4.77 -1.24
CA ARG A 115 -17.15 5.25 -0.68
C ARG A 115 -17.01 5.53 0.82
N VAL A 116 -16.47 4.58 1.58
CA VAL A 116 -16.27 4.74 3.03
C VAL A 116 -15.18 5.78 3.35
N ALA A 117 -14.11 5.83 2.57
CA ALA A 117 -13.08 6.87 2.70
C ALA A 117 -13.69 8.28 2.55
N ASN A 118 -14.63 8.48 1.63
CA ASN A 118 -15.36 9.73 1.48
C ASN A 118 -16.30 10.03 2.66
N GLN A 119 -16.95 9.03 3.25
CA GLN A 119 -17.73 9.21 4.49
C GLN A 119 -16.81 9.68 5.63
N MET A 120 -15.66 9.02 5.80
CA MET A 120 -14.66 9.39 6.79
C MET A 120 -14.10 10.81 6.53
N LYS A 121 -13.87 11.18 5.26
CA LYS A 121 -13.46 12.54 4.86
C LYS A 121 -14.46 13.59 5.32
N ASN A 122 -15.76 13.31 5.17
CA ASN A 122 -16.85 14.20 5.54
C ASN A 122 -17.15 14.21 7.05
N MET A 123 -16.41 13.43 7.85
CA MET A 123 -16.67 13.23 9.28
C MET A 123 -18.06 12.64 9.55
N GLU A 124 -18.57 11.85 8.60
CA GLU A 124 -19.81 11.11 8.77
C GLU A 124 -19.57 9.88 9.65
N PRO A 125 -20.52 9.52 10.52
CA PRO A 125 -20.39 8.31 11.33
C PRO A 125 -20.42 7.07 10.44
N VAL A 126 -19.41 6.22 10.58
CA VAL A 126 -19.33 4.91 9.91
C VAL A 126 -19.36 3.85 11.00
N SER A 127 -20.29 2.89 10.91
CA SER A 127 -20.39 1.76 11.83
C SER A 127 -20.20 0.45 11.09
N PHE A 128 -19.58 -0.53 11.74
CA PHE A 128 -19.31 -1.83 11.15
C PHE A 128 -19.28 -2.95 12.20
N GLN A 129 -19.34 -4.20 11.73
CA GLN A 129 -19.38 -5.38 12.59
C GLN A 129 -17.98 -5.96 12.81
N VAL A 130 -17.65 -6.26 14.06
CA VAL A 130 -16.40 -6.92 14.46
C VAL A 130 -16.71 -8.32 14.97
N PRO A 131 -16.19 -9.38 14.33
CA PRO A 131 -16.42 -10.75 14.78
C PRO A 131 -15.81 -11.03 16.15
N MET A 132 -16.61 -11.63 17.05
CA MET A 132 -16.24 -11.90 18.44
C MET A 132 -16.14 -13.38 18.77
N GLU A 133 -17.14 -14.18 18.39
CA GLU A 133 -17.16 -15.64 18.56
C GLU A 133 -18.21 -16.28 17.64
N GLY A 134 -17.81 -17.13 16.69
CA GLY A 134 -18.77 -17.76 15.77
C GLY A 134 -19.60 -16.71 15.02
N ASP A 135 -20.93 -16.79 15.15
CA ASP A 135 -21.86 -15.81 14.56
C ASP A 135 -22.03 -14.53 15.40
N ILE A 136 -21.39 -14.44 16.58
CA ILE A 136 -21.47 -13.28 17.46
C ILE A 136 -20.53 -12.19 16.94
N SER A 137 -21.08 -11.00 16.72
CA SER A 137 -20.36 -9.78 16.37
C SER A 137 -20.78 -8.60 17.23
N GLU A 138 -19.88 -7.61 17.35
CA GLU A 138 -20.16 -6.33 18.00
C GLU A 138 -20.17 -5.21 16.96
N THR A 139 -21.05 -4.23 17.15
CA THR A 139 -21.08 -3.03 16.30
C THR A 139 -20.13 -2.01 16.89
N VAL A 140 -19.21 -1.48 16.07
CA VAL A 140 -18.29 -0.42 16.47
C VAL A 140 -18.41 0.78 15.54
N VAL A 141 -18.12 1.96 16.06
CA VAL A 141 -18.05 3.21 15.29
C VAL A 141 -16.60 3.51 14.93
N CYS A 142 -16.35 3.86 13.66
CA CYS A 142 -15.05 4.30 13.18
C CYS A 142 -14.63 5.61 13.85
N GLN A 143 -13.38 5.66 14.30
CA GLN A 143 -12.79 6.87 14.87
C GLN A 143 -11.49 7.22 14.16
N HIS A 144 -11.40 8.47 13.68
CA HIS A 144 -10.13 9.04 13.24
C HIS A 144 -9.10 9.04 14.39
N ASP A 145 -7.82 9.12 14.02
CA ASP A 145 -6.78 9.44 15.00
C ASP A 145 -7.14 10.74 15.75
N PRO A 146 -6.91 10.85 17.07
CA PRO A 146 -7.34 12.01 17.87
C PRO A 146 -6.82 13.37 17.40
N ASP A 147 -5.75 13.38 16.60
CA ASP A 147 -5.13 14.58 16.04
C ASP A 147 -5.54 14.89 14.59
N ILE A 148 -6.54 14.17 14.05
CA ILE A 148 -7.12 14.41 12.73
C ILE A 148 -8.47 15.12 12.88
N ASP A 149 -8.57 16.31 12.31
CA ASP A 149 -9.78 17.11 12.26
C ASP A 149 -10.18 17.42 10.80
N LYS A 150 -11.36 18.05 10.65
CA LYS A 150 -11.98 18.33 9.35
C LYS A 150 -11.07 19.14 8.40
N LYS A 151 -10.26 20.07 8.92
CA LYS A 151 -9.35 20.87 8.08
C LYS A 151 -8.26 20.03 7.41
N PHE A 152 -7.90 18.88 7.99
CA PHE A 152 -6.96 17.94 7.38
C PHE A 152 -7.68 17.01 6.41
N THR A 153 -8.86 16.49 6.77
CA THR A 153 -9.61 15.62 5.87
C THR A 153 -10.03 16.32 4.58
N ASP A 154 -10.31 17.64 4.64
CA ASP A 154 -10.62 18.47 3.47
C ASP A 154 -9.48 18.62 2.46
N ARG A 155 -8.25 18.28 2.84
CA ARG A 155 -7.09 18.28 1.93
C ARG A 155 -6.97 16.98 1.14
N VAL A 156 -7.80 15.97 1.41
CA VAL A 156 -7.72 14.66 0.76
C VAL A 156 -8.76 14.57 -0.35
N GLU A 157 -8.35 14.09 -1.52
CA GLU A 157 -9.26 13.76 -2.61
C GLU A 157 -9.22 12.27 -2.88
N PHE A 158 -10.35 11.61 -2.65
CA PHE A 158 -10.52 10.17 -2.88
C PHE A 158 -11.24 9.92 -4.20
N PHE A 159 -10.73 8.97 -4.98
CA PHE A 159 -11.39 8.51 -6.21
C PHE A 159 -11.07 7.03 -6.45
N VAL A 160 -11.91 6.38 -7.26
CA VAL A 160 -11.69 5.00 -7.67
C VAL A 160 -10.69 4.98 -8.84
N GLY A 161 -9.70 4.09 -8.78
CA GLY A 161 -8.68 3.97 -9.81
C GLY A 161 -7.90 2.67 -9.75
N ASP A 162 -7.45 2.20 -10.91
CA ASP A 162 -6.60 1.01 -11.02
C ASP A 162 -5.13 1.44 -11.08
N ALA A 163 -4.35 1.01 -10.08
CA ALA A 163 -2.93 1.31 -10.01
C ALA A 163 -2.13 0.71 -11.18
N CYS A 164 -2.67 -0.29 -11.86
CA CYS A 164 -2.09 -0.87 -13.09
C CYS A 164 -2.40 -0.03 -14.35
N ARG A 165 -3.28 0.97 -14.25
CA ARG A 165 -3.73 1.84 -15.36
C ARG A 165 -3.55 3.34 -15.10
N MET A 166 -2.61 3.71 -14.23
CA MET A 166 -2.30 5.12 -13.95
C MET A 166 -2.02 5.99 -15.19
N PRO A 167 -1.39 5.51 -16.28
CA PRO A 167 -1.23 6.31 -17.49
C PRO A 167 -2.56 6.78 -18.12
N GLU A 168 -3.67 6.07 -17.90
CA GLU A 168 -5.00 6.49 -18.34
C GLU A 168 -5.54 7.63 -17.45
N MET A 169 -5.30 7.53 -16.14
CA MET A 169 -5.72 8.53 -15.14
C MET A 169 -4.94 9.85 -15.25
N MET A 170 -3.80 9.84 -15.94
CA MET A 170 -2.99 11.02 -16.27
C MET A 170 -3.45 11.74 -17.55
N LYS A 171 -4.32 11.12 -18.35
CA LYS A 171 -4.85 11.73 -19.58
C LYS A 171 -6.06 12.60 -19.26
N PRO A 172 -6.28 13.70 -20.01
CA PRO A 172 -7.52 14.45 -19.92
C PRO A 172 -8.71 13.57 -20.29
N SER A 173 -9.83 13.76 -19.61
CA SER A 173 -11.06 13.08 -19.97
C SER A 173 -11.58 13.56 -21.33
N ALA A 174 -12.31 12.70 -22.05
CA ALA A 174 -12.90 13.03 -23.36
C ALA A 174 -13.85 14.24 -23.32
N ASN A 175 -14.38 14.58 -22.13
CA ASN A 175 -15.24 15.75 -21.90
C ASN A 175 -14.47 17.02 -21.50
N GLY A 176 -13.13 17.02 -21.57
CA GLY A 176 -12.29 18.16 -21.22
C GLY A 176 -12.08 18.37 -19.72
N ALA A 177 -12.52 17.44 -18.86
CA ALA A 177 -12.18 17.48 -17.45
C ALA A 177 -10.68 17.20 -17.24
N GLU A 178 -10.13 17.86 -16.22
CA GLU A 178 -8.74 17.67 -15.78
C GLU A 178 -8.45 16.18 -15.44
N PRO A 179 -7.24 15.69 -15.71
CA PRO A 179 -6.83 14.35 -15.30
C PRO A 179 -6.97 14.13 -13.78
N LEU A 180 -7.27 12.89 -13.40
CA LEU A 180 -7.32 12.49 -11.98
C LEU A 180 -5.93 12.54 -11.35
N LEU A 181 -4.90 12.15 -12.10
CA LEU A 181 -3.50 12.19 -11.67
C LEU A 181 -2.73 13.27 -12.44
N LYS A 182 -2.00 14.10 -11.70
CA LYS A 182 -1.20 15.18 -12.29
C LYS A 182 0.22 14.71 -12.58
N SER A 183 0.68 14.93 -13.80
CA SER A 183 2.06 14.63 -14.18
C SER A 183 3.04 15.54 -13.44
N ASN A 184 4.18 14.99 -13.01
CA ASN A 184 5.30 15.70 -12.37
C ASN A 184 4.83 16.70 -11.30
N SER A 185 4.01 16.23 -10.36
CA SER A 185 3.27 17.11 -9.43
C SER A 185 3.32 16.66 -7.97
N TYR A 186 3.93 15.50 -7.68
CA TYR A 186 3.94 14.93 -6.33
C TYR A 186 5.32 15.03 -5.68
N ASP A 187 5.36 15.63 -4.50
CA ASP A 187 6.51 15.63 -3.60
C ASP A 187 6.71 14.25 -2.97
N GLY A 188 5.61 13.51 -2.83
CA GLY A 188 5.58 12.24 -2.16
C GLY A 188 4.59 11.25 -2.75
N ILE A 189 5.01 10.01 -3.00
CA ILE A 189 4.13 8.91 -3.39
C ILE A 189 4.26 7.75 -2.40
N VAL A 190 3.14 7.18 -1.96
CA VAL A 190 3.09 6.03 -1.04
C VAL A 190 2.42 4.84 -1.72
N LEU A 191 3.00 3.65 -1.57
CA LEU A 191 2.40 2.36 -1.93
C LEU A 191 2.49 1.47 -0.70
N ALA A 192 1.45 1.43 0.13
CA ALA A 192 1.48 0.74 1.42
C ALA A 192 0.64 -0.54 1.42
N ASN A 193 1.28 -1.67 1.70
CA ASN A 193 0.67 -3.01 1.67
C ASN A 193 -0.02 -3.33 0.33
N LEU A 194 0.50 -2.77 -0.78
CA LEU A 194 -0.14 -2.83 -2.09
C LEU A 194 0.59 -3.69 -3.11
N LEU A 195 1.91 -3.53 -3.26
CA LEU A 195 2.63 -3.98 -4.46
C LEU A 195 2.40 -5.46 -4.80
N CYS A 196 2.37 -6.34 -3.79
CA CYS A 196 2.13 -7.78 -3.98
C CYS A 196 0.64 -8.18 -4.08
N ARG A 197 -0.25 -7.20 -4.25
CA ARG A 197 -1.70 -7.35 -4.46
C ARG A 197 -2.16 -6.81 -5.82
N LEU A 198 -1.23 -6.32 -6.64
CA LEU A 198 -1.52 -5.78 -7.97
C LEU A 198 -1.51 -6.89 -9.01
N GLN A 199 -2.46 -6.82 -9.95
CA GLN A 199 -2.49 -7.72 -11.11
C GLN A 199 -1.32 -7.49 -12.06
N ASP A 200 -0.73 -6.29 -12.04
CA ASP A 200 0.48 -5.94 -12.77
C ASP A 200 1.34 -4.94 -11.99
N PRO A 201 2.21 -5.42 -11.08
CA PRO A 201 3.04 -4.54 -10.27
C PRO A 201 4.03 -3.70 -11.11
N ILE A 202 4.52 -4.23 -12.23
CA ILE A 202 5.45 -3.50 -13.12
C ILE A 202 4.74 -2.30 -13.74
N SER A 203 3.53 -2.47 -14.27
CA SER A 203 2.77 -1.36 -14.87
C SER A 203 2.55 -0.20 -13.89
N CYS A 204 2.33 -0.52 -12.61
CA CYS A 204 2.25 0.49 -11.54
C CYS A 204 3.58 1.23 -11.35
N LEU A 205 4.70 0.51 -11.23
CA LEU A 205 6.03 1.09 -11.05
C LEU A 205 6.43 1.98 -12.23
N GLU A 206 6.13 1.55 -13.47
CA GLU A 206 6.48 2.28 -14.70
C GLU A 206 5.82 3.66 -14.82
N ALA A 207 4.69 3.89 -14.15
CA ALA A 207 4.02 5.19 -14.14
C ALA A 207 4.62 6.18 -13.11
N LEU A 208 5.33 5.70 -12.09
CA LEU A 208 5.85 6.54 -10.99
C LEU A 208 6.79 7.67 -11.45
N PRO A 209 7.74 7.48 -12.40
CA PRO A 209 8.61 8.55 -12.87
C PRO A 209 7.86 9.76 -13.44
N GLY A 210 6.72 9.53 -14.09
CA GLY A 210 5.91 10.58 -14.72
C GLY A 210 5.06 11.38 -13.74
N LEU A 211 4.88 10.88 -12.51
CA LEU A 211 4.07 11.51 -11.46
C LEU A 211 4.95 12.32 -10.48
N LEU A 212 6.11 11.77 -10.13
CA LEU A 212 6.97 12.32 -9.09
C LEU A 212 7.73 13.58 -9.55
N LEU A 213 7.81 14.61 -8.70
CA LEU A 213 8.71 15.75 -8.88
C LEU A 213 10.18 15.31 -8.78
N ASP A 214 11.10 16.12 -9.30
CA ASP A 214 12.53 15.76 -9.31
C ASP A 214 13.13 15.66 -7.90
N HIS A 215 12.65 16.47 -6.96
CA HIS A 215 12.99 16.37 -5.53
C HIS A 215 12.07 15.42 -4.75
N GLY A 216 11.08 14.84 -5.39
CA GLY A 216 10.10 14.00 -4.73
C GLY A 216 10.68 12.67 -4.25
N VAL A 217 9.95 12.02 -3.34
CA VAL A 217 10.31 10.69 -2.80
C VAL A 217 9.17 9.70 -2.95
N ILE A 218 9.50 8.41 -3.00
CA ILE A 218 8.53 7.30 -3.04
C ILE A 218 8.78 6.41 -1.84
N LEU A 219 7.74 6.06 -1.09
CA LEU A 219 7.77 5.07 -0.03
C LEU A 219 6.97 3.83 -0.45
N ILE A 220 7.64 2.70 -0.54
CA ILE A 220 7.01 1.40 -0.82
C ILE A 220 7.07 0.55 0.44
N VAL A 221 5.92 0.08 0.91
CA VAL A 221 5.79 -0.81 2.07
C VAL A 221 5.14 -2.11 1.61
N THR A 222 5.89 -3.20 1.54
CA THR A 222 5.40 -4.46 0.98
C THR A 222 6.03 -5.68 1.66
N PRO A 223 5.25 -6.72 2.00
CA PRO A 223 5.79 -7.93 2.61
C PRO A 223 6.24 -8.98 1.58
N PHE A 224 6.02 -8.75 0.27
CA PHE A 224 6.36 -9.68 -0.81
C PHE A 224 5.76 -11.09 -0.64
N THR A 225 4.57 -11.20 -0.05
CA THR A 225 3.93 -12.49 0.24
C THR A 225 3.29 -13.18 -0.97
N TRP A 226 3.31 -12.54 -2.14
CA TRP A 226 2.70 -12.95 -3.42
C TRP A 226 1.70 -14.10 -3.39
N LEU A 227 0.43 -13.80 -3.65
CA LEU A 227 -0.60 -14.82 -3.81
C LEU A 227 -1.15 -14.74 -5.24
N GLU A 228 -1.26 -15.89 -5.91
CA GLU A 228 -1.68 -15.98 -7.32
C GLU A 228 -3.13 -15.50 -7.55
N GLU A 229 -3.94 -15.42 -6.49
CA GLU A 229 -5.27 -14.82 -6.53
C GLU A 229 -5.24 -13.29 -6.81
N PHE A 230 -4.11 -12.62 -6.53
CA PHE A 230 -3.94 -11.19 -6.78
C PHE A 230 -2.94 -10.87 -7.89
N THR A 231 -1.84 -11.60 -7.95
CA THR A 231 -0.78 -11.36 -8.93
C THR A 231 -0.45 -12.67 -9.62
N PRO A 232 -0.65 -12.78 -10.93
CA PRO A 232 -0.20 -13.92 -11.72
C PRO A 232 1.29 -14.21 -11.45
N ARG A 233 1.63 -15.50 -11.34
CA ARG A 233 2.98 -15.93 -10.94
C ARG A 233 4.11 -15.37 -11.82
N ASP A 234 3.85 -15.25 -13.11
CA ASP A 234 4.77 -14.72 -14.13
C ASP A 234 5.01 -13.21 -13.99
N LYS A 235 4.19 -12.50 -13.21
CA LYS A 235 4.33 -11.07 -12.92
C LYS A 235 4.95 -10.77 -11.56
N TRP A 236 5.34 -11.79 -10.80
CA TRP A 236 6.03 -11.57 -9.52
C TRP A 236 7.41 -10.97 -9.75
N LEU A 237 7.81 -9.98 -8.94
CA LEU A 237 9.15 -9.40 -9.01
C LEU A 237 10.25 -10.36 -8.52
N GLY A 238 9.89 -11.47 -7.90
CA GLY A 238 10.75 -12.50 -7.34
C GLY A 238 9.93 -13.50 -6.54
N GLY A 239 10.52 -14.19 -5.56
CA GLY A 239 9.82 -15.20 -4.76
C GLY A 239 9.74 -16.57 -5.47
N TYR A 240 10.69 -16.84 -6.37
CA TYR A 240 10.79 -18.09 -7.12
C TYR A 240 12.25 -18.54 -7.27
N TYR A 241 12.43 -19.76 -7.78
CA TYR A 241 13.74 -20.29 -8.13
C TYR A 241 13.97 -20.14 -9.64
N GLY A 242 15.10 -19.55 -10.05
CA GLY A 242 15.50 -19.41 -11.44
C GLY A 242 16.22 -20.66 -12.00
N GLU A 243 16.26 -20.78 -13.33
CA GLU A 243 16.90 -21.92 -14.03
C GLU A 243 18.44 -21.81 -14.09
N THR A 244 19.00 -20.59 -14.07
CA THR A 244 20.45 -20.33 -14.13
C THR A 244 20.87 -19.19 -13.22
N ALA A 245 22.03 -19.34 -12.58
CA ALA A 245 22.59 -18.40 -11.61
C ALA A 245 23.19 -17.16 -12.28
N ASP A 246 22.35 -16.25 -12.77
CA ASP A 246 22.71 -14.84 -12.76
C ASP A 246 22.42 -14.32 -11.36
N ALA A 247 23.30 -14.64 -10.41
CA ALA A 247 23.17 -14.11 -9.05
C ALA A 247 23.12 -12.56 -9.15
N PRO A 248 21.98 -11.90 -8.86
CA PRO A 248 21.99 -10.46 -8.71
C PRO A 248 22.85 -10.13 -7.49
N LEU A 249 23.52 -8.97 -7.55
CA LEU A 249 24.37 -8.41 -6.51
C LEU A 249 23.81 -8.74 -5.12
N ALA A 250 24.42 -9.70 -4.43
CA ALA A 250 24.28 -9.76 -3.00
C ALA A 250 24.78 -8.41 -2.49
N PHE A 251 23.97 -7.70 -1.71
CA PHE A 251 24.56 -6.80 -0.75
C PHE A 251 25.41 -7.69 0.17
N ASP A 252 26.71 -7.74 -0.11
CA ASP A 252 27.71 -8.07 0.90
C ASP A 252 27.64 -6.93 1.93
N ASN A 253 26.60 -6.94 2.77
CA ASN A 253 26.62 -6.17 4.00
C ASN A 253 27.60 -6.91 4.92
N GLU A 254 28.88 -6.55 4.81
CA GLU A 254 29.74 -6.63 5.98
C GLU A 254 29.06 -5.81 7.09
N GLU A 255 28.54 -6.54 8.07
CA GLU A 255 28.07 -6.02 9.37
C GLU A 255 26.90 -5.02 9.38
N GLU A 256 25.72 -5.40 8.92
CA GLU A 256 24.48 -4.85 9.52
C GLU A 256 24.05 -5.72 10.70
N LYS A 257 24.55 -5.37 11.89
CA LYS A 257 24.07 -5.89 13.18
C LYS A 257 22.59 -5.52 13.36
N GLY A 258 21.68 -6.39 12.93
CA GLY A 258 20.27 -6.27 13.30
C GLY A 258 19.25 -6.91 12.35
N THR A 259 19.58 -7.18 11.09
CA THR A 259 18.61 -7.78 10.16
C THR A 259 18.72 -9.31 10.17
N SER A 260 17.64 -9.96 10.60
CA SER A 260 17.56 -11.42 10.76
C SER A 260 17.41 -12.16 9.44
N HIS A 261 18.41 -12.12 8.56
CA HIS A 261 18.53 -13.07 7.45
C HIS A 261 19.54 -14.16 7.83
N PRO A 262 19.13 -15.24 8.54
CA PRO A 262 20.06 -16.11 9.26
C PRO A 262 20.67 -17.21 8.38
N LYS A 263 20.46 -17.17 7.05
CA LYS A 263 20.97 -18.17 6.12
C LYS A 263 21.50 -17.52 4.84
N LYS A 264 22.68 -17.96 4.41
CA LYS A 264 23.27 -17.64 3.11
C LYS A 264 22.27 -17.96 2.00
N ARG A 265 21.89 -16.97 1.17
CA ARG A 265 20.98 -17.14 0.03
C ARG A 265 21.49 -18.24 -0.91
N ARG A 266 20.60 -19.06 -1.45
CA ARG A 266 20.96 -20.09 -2.44
C ARG A 266 21.18 -19.45 -3.80
N LYS A 267 22.04 -20.05 -4.64
CA LYS A 267 22.46 -19.48 -5.93
C LYS A 267 21.34 -19.27 -6.95
N ASN A 268 20.22 -19.97 -6.82
CA ASN A 268 19.09 -19.93 -7.74
C ASN A 268 17.86 -19.24 -7.17
N GLU A 269 17.94 -18.62 -5.99
CA GLU A 269 16.82 -17.87 -5.41
C GLU A 269 16.73 -16.47 -6.04
N CYS A 270 15.59 -16.15 -6.61
CA CYS A 270 15.26 -14.81 -7.10
C CYS A 270 14.39 -14.11 -6.05
N TRP A 271 14.94 -13.17 -5.29
CA TRP A 271 14.21 -12.48 -4.22
C TRP A 271 13.48 -11.25 -4.73
N SER A 272 12.23 -11.04 -4.28
CA SER A 272 11.41 -9.91 -4.74
C SER A 272 11.97 -8.55 -4.37
N SER A 273 12.71 -8.45 -3.26
CA SER A 273 13.45 -7.23 -2.91
C SER A 273 14.47 -6.84 -3.98
N ASP A 274 15.15 -7.84 -4.56
CA ASP A 274 16.18 -7.62 -5.58
C ASP A 274 15.52 -7.27 -6.92
N GLY A 275 14.37 -7.88 -7.22
CA GLY A 275 13.55 -7.52 -8.37
C GLY A 275 13.02 -6.10 -8.29
N LEU A 276 12.48 -5.69 -7.14
CA LEU A 276 12.05 -4.31 -6.91
C LEU A 276 13.23 -3.33 -7.06
N GLN A 277 14.40 -3.65 -6.48
CA GLN A 277 15.60 -2.84 -6.63
C GLN A 277 16.00 -2.67 -8.09
N LYS A 278 16.10 -3.77 -8.84
CA LYS A 278 16.46 -3.76 -10.26
C LYS A 278 15.50 -2.91 -11.07
N GLU A 279 14.20 -3.04 -10.82
CA GLU A 279 13.17 -2.33 -11.55
C GLU A 279 13.16 -0.83 -11.23
N MET A 280 13.23 -0.46 -9.95
CA MET A 280 13.31 0.94 -9.55
C MET A 280 14.59 1.61 -10.08
N GLU A 281 15.73 0.91 -10.10
CA GLU A 281 16.97 1.40 -10.73
C GLU A 281 16.82 1.59 -12.24
N ARG A 282 16.19 0.64 -12.94
CA ARG A 282 15.88 0.75 -14.38
C ARG A 282 15.06 2.01 -14.67
N LEU A 283 14.10 2.31 -13.80
CA LEU A 283 13.25 3.49 -13.87
C LEU A 283 13.94 4.79 -13.42
N GLY A 284 15.24 4.73 -13.09
CA GLY A 284 16.04 5.91 -12.76
C GLY A 284 15.90 6.37 -11.32
N PHE A 285 15.49 5.49 -10.40
CA PHE A 285 15.49 5.75 -8.96
C PHE A 285 16.74 5.20 -8.27
N VAL A 286 16.97 5.67 -7.05
CA VAL A 286 17.98 5.12 -6.13
C VAL A 286 17.33 4.93 -4.76
N ASN A 287 17.61 3.78 -4.13
CA ASN A 287 17.17 3.50 -2.78
C ASN A 287 17.98 4.35 -1.79
N VAL A 288 17.30 5.00 -0.84
CA VAL A 288 17.91 5.90 0.16
C VAL A 288 17.50 5.57 1.60
N SER A 289 16.58 4.64 1.79
CA SER A 289 16.22 4.11 3.09
C SER A 289 15.63 2.71 2.96
N ARG A 290 15.87 1.89 3.99
CA ARG A 290 15.27 0.59 4.16
C ARG A 290 14.95 0.37 5.64
N ALA A 291 13.81 -0.24 5.94
CA ALA A 291 13.40 -0.58 7.29
C ALA A 291 12.38 -1.74 7.26
N GLU A 292 11.95 -2.19 8.43
CA GLU A 292 10.84 -3.13 8.58
C GLU A 292 9.67 -2.44 9.31
N MET A 293 8.45 -2.74 8.89
CA MET A 293 7.23 -2.19 9.48
C MET A 293 6.20 -3.29 9.69
N PRO A 294 6.02 -3.75 10.94
CA PRO A 294 4.97 -4.69 11.28
C PRO A 294 3.59 -4.06 11.12
N LEU A 295 2.58 -4.86 10.75
CA LEU A 295 1.16 -4.50 10.81
C LEU A 295 0.32 -5.67 11.30
N ILE A 296 -0.89 -5.35 11.78
CA ILE A 296 -1.86 -6.33 12.26
C ILE A 296 -3.21 -6.09 11.59
N ILE A 297 -3.78 -7.14 11.03
CA ILE A 297 -5.15 -7.16 10.53
C ILE A 297 -5.97 -8.04 11.47
N ARG A 298 -7.01 -7.48 12.07
CA ARG A 298 -7.92 -8.23 12.96
C ARG A 298 -8.99 -8.90 12.13
N GLU A 299 -9.03 -10.22 12.13
CA GLU A 299 -10.12 -11.00 11.51
C GLU A 299 -11.25 -11.33 12.51
N HIS A 300 -10.88 -11.47 13.79
CA HIS A 300 -11.75 -11.92 14.87
C HIS A 300 -11.20 -11.40 16.21
N GLN A 301 -11.97 -11.43 17.30
CA GLN A 301 -11.48 -11.09 18.64
C GLN A 301 -10.20 -11.86 19.04
N ARG A 302 -10.01 -13.07 18.50
CA ARG A 302 -8.88 -13.97 18.84
C ARG A 302 -8.05 -14.44 17.64
N LYS A 303 -8.30 -13.91 16.44
CA LYS A 303 -7.57 -14.26 15.22
C LYS A 303 -7.09 -13.01 14.51
N TYR A 304 -5.78 -12.95 14.28
CA TYR A 304 -5.08 -11.80 13.73
C TYR A 304 -4.09 -12.27 12.67
N GLN A 305 -3.96 -11.50 11.59
CA GLN A 305 -2.81 -11.62 10.69
C GLN A 305 -1.72 -10.69 11.22
N TYR A 306 -0.53 -11.24 11.46
CA TYR A 306 0.65 -10.47 11.80
C TYR A 306 1.62 -10.50 10.61
N ILE A 307 1.90 -9.34 10.05
CA ILE A 307 2.68 -9.18 8.81
C ILE A 307 3.85 -8.25 9.13
N ILE A 308 5.04 -8.56 8.63
CA ILE A 308 6.20 -7.67 8.68
C ILE A 308 6.51 -7.27 7.24
N SER A 309 6.25 -6.00 6.93
CA SER A 309 6.50 -5.46 5.60
C SER A 309 7.90 -4.85 5.52
N GLU A 310 8.55 -5.04 4.39
CA GLU A 310 9.74 -4.26 4.06
C GLU A 310 9.32 -2.85 3.65
N VAL A 311 10.01 -1.85 4.20
CA VAL A 311 9.85 -0.44 3.84
C VAL A 311 11.07 -0.01 3.03
N THR A 312 10.85 0.54 1.85
CA THR A 312 11.92 1.12 1.02
C THR A 312 11.58 2.54 0.60
N GLY A 313 12.55 3.43 0.72
CA GLY A 313 12.45 4.83 0.29
C GLY A 313 13.31 5.09 -0.94
N TRP A 314 12.73 5.79 -1.92
CA TRP A 314 13.35 6.03 -3.23
C TRP A 314 13.31 7.50 -3.60
N LYS A 315 14.32 7.95 -4.34
CA LYS A 315 14.35 9.26 -5.00
C LYS A 315 14.87 9.14 -6.42
N LYS A 316 14.59 10.10 -7.30
CA LYS A 316 15.18 10.11 -8.65
C LYS A 316 16.70 10.20 -8.56
N ARG A 317 17.40 9.49 -9.44
CA ARG A 317 18.84 9.64 -9.65
C ARG A 317 19.10 11.03 -10.24
N SER A 318 20.08 11.76 -9.70
CA SER A 318 20.45 13.07 -10.23
C SER A 318 20.94 12.95 -11.67
N GLU A 319 20.71 13.99 -12.48
CA GLU A 319 21.13 14.03 -13.88
C GLU A 319 22.64 13.78 -14.05
N ALA A 320 23.47 14.23 -13.11
CA ALA A 320 24.91 14.01 -13.10
C ALA A 320 25.33 12.52 -13.10
N THR A 321 24.47 11.62 -12.62
CA THR A 321 24.74 10.17 -12.59
C THR A 321 24.03 9.41 -13.72
N ARG A 322 23.18 10.06 -14.53
CA ARG A 322 22.55 9.46 -15.72
C ARG A 322 23.48 9.41 -16.94
N MET A 323 24.56 10.20 -16.95
CA MET A 323 25.51 10.31 -18.06
C MET A 323 26.70 9.33 -18.01
N ILE A 324 26.76 8.44 -17.01
CA ILE A 324 27.80 7.41 -16.95
C ILE A 324 27.23 6.14 -17.61
N PRO A 325 27.68 5.75 -18.81
CA PRO A 325 27.27 4.48 -19.40
C PRO A 325 27.80 3.35 -18.51
N ARG A 326 26.95 2.35 -18.24
CA ARG A 326 27.42 1.05 -17.75
C ARG A 326 28.20 0.36 -18.85
#